data_AF-A0A2S7XRC5-F1
#
_entry.id   AF-A0A2S7XRC5-F1
#
_cell.length_a   1.000
_cell.length_b   1.000
_cell.length_c   1.000
_cell.angle_alpha   90.00
_cell.angle_beta   90.00
_cell.angle_gamma   90.00
#
_symmetry.space_group_name_H-M   'P 1'
#
loop_
_entity.id
_entity.type
_entity.pdbx_description
1 polymer ?
#
loop_
_entity_poly.entity_id
_entity_poly.type
_entity_poly.pdbx_seq_one_letter_code
_entity_poly.pdbx_strand_id
1 'polypeptide(L)'
;MIKNNTPDPYVTLWNRCEAWFLEHLQDCMNGDDFTEYQSFRHNADTHIRARSRLYQGEKLDRVMVHQYSLKAGRSGLVIFGYPRVEYAIPCFLLHIGGMPPARTLLILDLAPIDPALDMTPFQTVAAQQRAVLGLPETQVEWLQSVTSPHLLYCPLKPLEPEQFFATFTATIETWRSAYIEPAQRDTNAAAVQRRSAAIVELKRVLLRNDPAFPVFTRAFGQSMSDVFAEAAFGGNPGVTIAEAVEPLPVPGSWINKKLGVSWNADAQERIHEAPAFLRPIIRRIIEKEAVKEEITVVTLELVLRCEKKYRSGMEL
;
A
#
# COMPACT_ATOMS: atom_id res chain seq x y z
N MET A 1 32.59 -7.76 18.61
CA MET A 1 31.69 -8.94 18.62
C MET A 1 30.78 -8.84 17.41
N ILE A 2 31.05 -9.65 16.38
CA ILE A 2 30.17 -9.79 15.22
C ILE A 2 28.95 -10.55 15.74
N LYS A 3 27.80 -9.88 15.90
CA LYS A 3 26.55 -10.57 16.27
C LYS A 3 26.26 -11.57 15.16
N ASN A 4 26.04 -12.83 15.52
CA ASN A 4 25.61 -13.88 14.60
C ASN A 4 24.38 -13.39 13.82
N ASN A 5 24.58 -13.20 12.53
CA ASN A 5 23.57 -12.76 11.56
C ASN A 5 22.68 -13.95 11.19
N THR A 6 21.90 -14.46 12.14
CA THR A 6 20.80 -15.35 11.77
C THR A 6 19.82 -14.53 10.94
N PRO A 7 19.49 -14.92 9.69
CA PRO A 7 18.55 -14.18 8.87
C PRO A 7 17.24 -13.99 9.63
N ASP A 8 16.69 -12.77 9.57
CA ASP A 8 15.37 -12.50 10.15
C ASP A 8 14.36 -13.52 9.57
N PRO A 9 13.65 -14.31 10.39
CA PRO A 9 12.72 -15.33 9.90
C PRO A 9 11.64 -14.73 8.98
N TYR A 10 11.32 -13.45 9.09
CA TYR A 10 10.39 -12.79 8.16
C TYR A 10 11.02 -12.47 6.82
N VAL A 11 12.32 -12.17 6.77
CA VAL A 11 13.04 -12.12 5.49
C VAL A 11 12.99 -13.49 4.81
N THR A 12 13.05 -14.58 5.58
CA THR A 12 12.87 -15.93 5.01
C THR A 12 11.43 -16.20 4.53
N LEU A 13 10.41 -15.70 5.24
CA LEU A 13 9.02 -15.78 4.79
C LEU A 13 8.80 -14.99 3.49
N TRP A 14 9.28 -13.74 3.41
CA TRP A 14 9.13 -12.91 2.20
C TRP A 14 9.86 -13.51 1.01
N ASN A 15 11.04 -14.08 1.23
CA ASN A 15 11.76 -14.84 0.19
C ASN A 15 10.96 -16.06 -0.28
N ARG A 16 10.31 -16.80 0.63
CA ARG A 16 9.41 -17.91 0.26
C ARG A 16 8.22 -17.43 -0.55
N CYS A 17 7.55 -16.35 -0.13
CA CYS A 17 6.44 -15.75 -0.86
C CYS A 17 6.86 -15.30 -2.27
N GLU A 18 7.97 -14.58 -2.39
CA GLU A 18 8.49 -14.14 -3.69
C GLU A 18 8.87 -15.31 -4.59
N ALA A 19 9.62 -16.29 -4.07
CA ALA A 19 10.01 -17.46 -4.85
C ALA A 19 8.79 -18.22 -5.37
N TRP A 20 7.82 -18.48 -4.49
CA TRP A 20 6.57 -19.15 -4.88
C TRP A 20 5.79 -18.33 -5.90
N PHE A 21 5.68 -17.01 -5.72
CA PHE A 21 4.98 -16.11 -6.66
C PHE A 21 5.59 -16.16 -8.06
N LEU A 22 6.92 -16.09 -8.16
CA LEU A 22 7.63 -16.10 -9.44
C LEU A 22 7.52 -17.46 -10.12
N GLU A 23 7.67 -18.56 -9.39
CA GLU A 23 7.50 -19.92 -9.92
C GLU A 23 6.08 -20.12 -10.48
N HIS A 24 5.06 -19.68 -9.74
CA HIS A 24 3.67 -19.94 -10.12
C HIS A 24 3.14 -18.99 -11.20
N LEU A 25 3.83 -17.89 -11.48
CA LEU A 25 3.47 -16.95 -12.55
C LEU A 25 4.51 -16.89 -13.68
N GLN A 26 5.46 -17.83 -13.74
CA GLN A 26 6.50 -17.89 -14.76
C GLN A 26 5.92 -17.96 -16.19
N ASP A 27 4.76 -18.59 -16.37
CA ASP A 27 4.10 -18.68 -17.68
C ASP A 27 3.31 -17.41 -18.03
N CYS A 28 3.15 -16.50 -17.06
CA CYS A 28 2.37 -15.26 -17.18
C CYS A 28 3.26 -14.01 -17.31
N MET A 29 4.56 -14.14 -17.06
CA MET A 29 5.53 -13.03 -17.00
C MET A 29 6.89 -13.46 -17.55
N ASN A 30 7.66 -12.52 -18.08
CA ASN A 30 9.05 -12.77 -18.47
C ASN A 30 9.93 -12.79 -17.21
N GLY A 31 10.15 -13.98 -16.63
CA GLY A 31 10.94 -14.13 -15.40
C GLY A 31 12.41 -13.67 -15.53
N ASP A 32 12.97 -13.77 -16.74
CA ASP A 32 14.36 -13.42 -17.05
C ASP A 32 14.56 -11.96 -17.50
N ASP A 33 13.48 -11.21 -17.71
CA ASP A 33 13.51 -9.81 -18.16
C ASP A 33 12.78 -8.92 -17.15
N PHE A 34 13.55 -8.36 -16.22
CA PHE A 34 13.04 -7.49 -15.18
C PHE A 34 13.94 -6.29 -14.90
N THR A 35 13.33 -5.21 -14.46
CA THR A 35 14.05 -4.03 -13.93
C THR A 35 14.10 -4.11 -12.41
N GLU A 36 15.26 -3.83 -11.81
CA GLU A 36 15.44 -3.85 -10.37
C GLU A 36 15.95 -2.50 -9.83
N TYR A 37 15.32 -2.04 -8.76
CA TYR A 37 15.78 -0.89 -7.97
C TYR A 37 16.14 -1.39 -6.58
N GLN A 38 17.34 -1.03 -6.12
CA GLN A 38 17.78 -1.32 -4.76
C GLN A 38 18.21 -0.04 -4.05
N SER A 39 17.80 0.10 -2.80
CA SER A 39 18.34 1.11 -1.91
C SER A 39 18.86 0.45 -0.63
N PHE A 40 19.99 0.97 -0.17
CA PHE A 40 20.61 0.53 1.07
C PHE A 40 21.11 1.74 1.84
N ARG A 41 20.78 1.79 3.13
CA ARG A 41 21.30 2.79 4.05
C ARG A 41 21.90 2.08 5.25
N HIS A 42 23.14 2.45 5.55
CA HIS A 42 23.90 1.91 6.65
C HIS A 42 24.45 3.03 7.51
N ASN A 43 24.22 2.94 8.81
CA ASN A 43 24.94 3.70 9.82
C ASN A 43 25.16 2.81 11.06
N ALA A 44 25.79 3.36 12.11
CA ALA A 44 26.14 2.62 13.32
C ALA A 44 24.95 1.87 13.97
N ASP A 45 23.73 2.39 13.83
CA ASP A 45 22.55 1.90 14.54
C ASP A 45 21.46 1.31 13.62
N THR A 46 21.55 1.52 12.31
CA THR A 46 20.48 1.16 11.36
C THR A 46 21.02 0.54 10.08
N HIS A 47 20.37 -0.56 9.68
CA HIS A 47 20.55 -1.23 8.41
C HIS A 47 19.19 -1.25 7.73
N ILE A 48 19.02 -0.39 6.73
CA ILE A 48 17.76 -0.22 6.00
C ILE A 48 18.00 -0.70 4.58
N ARG A 49 17.15 -1.60 4.07
CA ARG A 49 17.20 -2.10 2.70
C ARG A 49 15.81 -2.06 2.10
N ALA A 50 15.72 -1.67 0.84
CA ALA A 50 14.53 -1.87 0.02
C ALA A 50 14.94 -2.36 -1.37
N ARG A 51 14.10 -3.21 -1.96
CA ARG A 51 14.30 -3.77 -3.30
C ARG A 51 12.96 -3.85 -4.00
N SER A 52 12.84 -3.25 -5.19
CA SER A 52 11.72 -3.42 -6.11
C SER A 52 12.19 -4.16 -7.35
N ARG A 53 11.47 -5.21 -7.76
CA ARG A 53 11.60 -5.84 -9.08
C ARG A 53 10.33 -5.62 -9.88
N LEU A 54 10.49 -5.28 -11.15
CA LEU A 54 9.40 -5.04 -12.09
C LEU A 54 9.46 -6.07 -13.22
N TYR A 55 8.39 -6.83 -13.35
CA TYR A 55 8.18 -7.80 -14.42
C TYR A 55 7.04 -7.35 -15.32
N GLN A 56 7.03 -7.87 -16.55
CA GLN A 56 5.95 -7.70 -17.50
C GLN A 56 5.61 -9.04 -18.15
N GLY A 57 4.43 -9.14 -18.74
CA GLY A 57 4.00 -10.32 -19.48
C GLY A 57 3.06 -9.98 -20.63
N GLU A 58 2.52 -11.02 -21.26
CA GLU A 58 1.54 -10.85 -22.33
C GLU A 58 0.28 -10.17 -21.81
N LYS A 59 -0.31 -10.68 -20.72
CA LYS A 59 -1.57 -10.16 -20.15
C LYS A 59 -1.37 -9.18 -18.99
N LEU A 60 -0.15 -9.12 -18.45
CA LEU A 60 0.22 -8.29 -17.30
C LEU A 60 1.11 -7.14 -17.76
N ASP A 61 0.65 -5.91 -17.59
CA ASP A 61 1.42 -4.71 -17.98
C ASP A 61 2.60 -4.49 -17.05
N ARG A 62 2.36 -4.68 -15.76
CA ARG A 62 3.36 -4.43 -14.73
C ARG A 62 3.08 -5.25 -13.48
N VAL A 63 4.09 -5.98 -13.04
CA VAL A 63 4.09 -6.71 -11.77
C VAL A 63 5.28 -6.26 -10.95
N MET A 64 5.00 -5.50 -9.89
CA MET A 64 6.02 -5.08 -8.93
C MET A 64 6.07 -6.06 -7.78
N VAL A 65 7.26 -6.55 -7.45
CA VAL A 65 7.56 -7.23 -6.19
C VAL A 65 8.54 -6.36 -5.40
N HIS A 66 8.08 -5.83 -4.27
CA HIS A 66 8.85 -4.93 -3.44
C HIS A 66 9.03 -5.50 -2.03
N GLN A 67 10.28 -5.66 -1.61
CA GLN A 67 10.62 -6.06 -0.25
C GLN A 67 11.38 -4.95 0.46
N TYR A 68 11.11 -4.76 1.74
CA TYR A 68 11.85 -3.81 2.56
C TYR A 68 12.13 -4.32 3.97
N SER A 69 13.21 -3.83 4.56
CA SER A 69 13.58 -3.96 5.97
C SER A 69 14.08 -2.62 6.46
N LEU A 70 13.44 -2.06 7.49
CA LEU A 70 13.66 -0.68 7.93
C LEU A 70 14.43 -0.58 9.25
N LYS A 71 14.12 -1.46 10.18
CA LYS A 71 14.81 -1.64 11.46
C LYS A 71 14.56 -3.07 11.93
N ALA A 72 15.26 -3.52 12.97
CA ALA A 72 15.07 -4.86 13.51
C ALA A 72 13.59 -5.18 13.72
N GLY A 73 13.11 -6.26 13.09
CA GLY A 73 11.72 -6.72 13.13
C GLY A 73 10.72 -5.92 12.30
N ARG A 74 11.08 -4.76 11.71
CA ARG A 74 10.20 -4.00 10.81
C ARG A 74 10.55 -4.27 9.36
N SER A 75 9.79 -5.15 8.73
CA SER A 75 9.95 -5.56 7.33
C SER A 75 8.58 -5.70 6.66
N GLY A 76 8.59 -5.87 5.34
CA GLY A 76 7.38 -6.12 4.59
C GLY A 76 7.62 -6.56 3.16
N LEU A 77 6.53 -7.02 2.55
CA LEU A 77 6.41 -7.44 1.17
C LEU A 77 5.20 -6.72 0.57
N VAL A 78 5.41 -6.07 -0.57
CA VAL A 78 4.37 -5.42 -1.36
C VAL A 78 4.41 -6.00 -2.75
N ILE A 79 3.28 -6.49 -3.24
CA ILE A 79 3.15 -6.97 -4.61
C ILE A 79 1.96 -6.28 -5.26
N PHE A 80 2.21 -5.59 -6.36
CA PHE A 80 1.15 -5.02 -7.20
C PHE A 80 1.22 -5.63 -8.59
N GLY A 81 0.13 -6.28 -9.00
CA GLY A 81 -0.03 -6.85 -10.34
C GLY A 81 -1.09 -6.09 -11.12
N TYR A 82 -0.68 -5.32 -12.12
CA TYR A 82 -1.58 -4.59 -13.01
C TYR A 82 -1.69 -5.32 -14.35
N PRO A 83 -2.90 -5.68 -14.78
CA PRO A 83 -3.12 -6.28 -16.08
C PRO A 83 -3.02 -5.22 -17.19
N ARG A 84 -2.79 -5.67 -18.42
CA ARG A 84 -3.03 -4.82 -19.57
C ARG A 84 -4.53 -4.57 -19.72
N VAL A 85 -4.89 -3.36 -20.12
CA VAL A 85 -6.28 -2.88 -20.18
C VAL A 85 -7.16 -3.64 -21.16
N GLU A 86 -6.58 -4.43 -22.06
CA GLU A 86 -7.30 -5.31 -22.98
C GLU A 86 -7.78 -6.61 -22.33
N TYR A 87 -7.28 -7.00 -21.16
CA TYR A 87 -7.70 -8.22 -20.46
C TYR A 87 -8.53 -7.93 -19.22
N ALA A 88 -9.65 -8.64 -19.04
CA ALA A 88 -10.55 -8.46 -17.90
C ALA A 88 -10.03 -9.27 -16.71
N ILE A 89 -8.94 -8.81 -16.12
CA ILE A 89 -8.23 -9.46 -15.02
C ILE A 89 -8.29 -8.49 -13.82
N PRO A 90 -8.57 -8.92 -12.59
CA PRO A 90 -8.51 -8.02 -11.44
C PRO A 90 -7.05 -7.68 -11.10
N CYS A 91 -6.80 -6.51 -10.53
CA CYS A 91 -5.47 -6.16 -10.04
C CYS A 91 -5.12 -6.98 -8.79
N PHE A 92 -3.91 -7.54 -8.75
CA PHE A 92 -3.42 -8.19 -7.54
C PHE A 92 -2.84 -7.15 -6.60
N LEU A 93 -3.33 -7.10 -5.37
CA LEU A 93 -2.86 -6.17 -4.34
C LEU A 93 -2.41 -6.97 -3.12
N LEU A 94 -1.12 -6.90 -2.80
CA LEU A 94 -0.58 -7.31 -1.51
C LEU A 94 0.19 -6.14 -0.91
N HIS A 95 -0.17 -5.76 0.30
CA HIS A 95 0.69 -4.99 1.19
C HIS A 95 0.70 -5.71 2.53
N ILE A 96 1.84 -6.34 2.87
CA ILE A 96 2.07 -6.90 4.19
C ILE A 96 3.31 -6.27 4.82
N GLY A 97 3.21 -5.85 6.08
CA GLY A 97 4.32 -5.24 6.79
C GLY A 97 4.00 -4.91 8.24
N GLY A 98 4.79 -4.03 8.84
CA GLY A 98 4.70 -3.69 10.27
C GLY A 98 5.81 -4.36 11.06
N MET A 99 5.49 -4.95 12.20
CA MET A 99 6.41 -5.75 13.03
C MET A 99 5.89 -7.19 13.17
N PRO A 100 5.96 -7.99 12.09
CA PRO A 100 5.46 -9.36 12.11
C PRO A 100 6.23 -10.23 13.15
N PRO A 101 5.56 -11.23 13.77
CA PRO A 101 4.17 -11.61 13.51
C PRO A 101 3.20 -10.77 14.35
N ALA A 102 3.69 -10.14 15.41
CA ALA A 102 2.89 -9.59 16.50
C ALA A 102 2.07 -8.35 16.12
N ARG A 103 2.56 -7.54 15.18
CA ARG A 103 1.86 -6.36 14.66
C ARG A 103 1.97 -6.31 13.15
N THR A 104 1.09 -7.04 12.48
CA THR A 104 1.10 -7.18 11.04
C THR A 104 -0.03 -6.35 10.43
N LEU A 105 0.33 -5.43 9.54
CA LEU A 105 -0.61 -4.83 8.60
C LEU A 105 -0.70 -5.78 7.40
N LEU A 106 -1.91 -6.20 7.04
CA LEU A 106 -2.18 -6.95 5.81
C LEU A 106 -3.28 -6.25 5.03
N ILE A 107 -3.05 -6.04 3.74
CA ILE A 107 -4.05 -5.71 2.72
C ILE A 107 -3.80 -6.72 1.61
N LEU A 108 -4.75 -7.61 1.35
CA LEU A 108 -4.69 -8.59 0.27
C LEU A 108 -6.02 -8.62 -0.49
N ASP A 109 -5.97 -8.40 -1.80
CA ASP A 109 -7.15 -8.31 -2.65
C ASP A 109 -6.89 -8.72 -4.09
N LEU A 110 -7.97 -9.13 -4.76
CA LEU A 110 -8.10 -9.07 -6.22
C LEU A 110 -9.08 -7.95 -6.56
N ALA A 111 -8.53 -6.75 -6.81
CA ALA A 111 -9.31 -5.55 -7.04
C ALA A 111 -9.98 -5.57 -8.43
N PRO A 112 -11.33 -5.53 -8.51
CA PRO A 112 -12.02 -5.60 -9.79
C PRO A 112 -11.81 -4.30 -10.58
N ILE A 113 -11.47 -4.44 -11.86
CA ILE A 113 -11.33 -3.31 -12.79
C ILE A 113 -12.45 -3.25 -13.82
N ASP A 114 -13.30 -4.27 -13.86
CA ASP A 114 -14.49 -4.34 -14.70
C ASP A 114 -15.70 -4.74 -13.84
N PRO A 115 -16.79 -3.95 -13.82
CA PRO A 115 -18.00 -4.30 -13.08
C PRO A 115 -18.67 -5.60 -13.53
N ALA A 116 -18.40 -6.07 -14.76
CA ALA A 116 -18.95 -7.31 -15.29
C ALA A 116 -18.09 -8.54 -14.94
N LEU A 117 -16.95 -8.35 -14.26
CA LEU A 117 -16.07 -9.44 -13.88
C LEU A 117 -16.71 -10.31 -12.79
N ASP A 118 -16.76 -11.62 -13.01
CA ASP A 118 -17.24 -12.57 -12.00
C ASP A 118 -16.23 -12.69 -10.84
N MET A 119 -16.60 -12.15 -9.68
CA MET A 119 -15.78 -12.18 -8.48
C MET A 119 -16.04 -13.41 -7.60
N THR A 120 -16.94 -14.33 -8.00
CA THR A 120 -17.29 -15.54 -7.22
C THR A 120 -16.09 -16.44 -6.87
N PRO A 121 -15.12 -16.68 -7.78
CA PRO A 121 -13.92 -17.45 -7.43
C PRO A 121 -13.13 -16.82 -6.28
N PHE A 122 -12.86 -15.51 -6.37
CA PHE A 122 -12.14 -14.81 -5.31
C PHE A 122 -12.96 -14.67 -4.03
N GLN A 123 -14.27 -14.40 -4.13
CA GLN A 123 -15.17 -14.35 -2.98
C GLN A 123 -15.08 -15.62 -2.13
N THR A 124 -15.09 -16.79 -2.78
CA THR A 124 -15.03 -18.09 -2.10
C THR A 124 -13.73 -18.25 -1.33
N VAL A 125 -12.59 -17.98 -1.99
CA VAL A 125 -11.27 -18.07 -1.35
C VAL A 125 -11.14 -17.04 -0.23
N ALA A 126 -11.50 -15.78 -0.47
CA ALA A 126 -11.44 -14.73 0.54
C ALA A 126 -12.31 -15.04 1.77
N ALA A 127 -13.50 -15.60 1.60
CA ALA A 127 -14.35 -16.00 2.73
C ALA A 127 -13.70 -17.09 3.58
N GLN A 128 -13.14 -18.13 2.93
CA GLN A 128 -12.42 -19.20 3.62
C GLN A 128 -11.18 -18.67 4.35
N GLN A 129 -10.35 -17.88 3.67
CA GLN A 129 -9.09 -17.38 4.22
C GLN A 129 -9.32 -16.34 5.32
N ARG A 130 -10.38 -15.53 5.25
CA ARG A 130 -10.81 -14.64 6.34
C ARG A 130 -11.07 -15.42 7.63
N ALA A 131 -11.76 -16.55 7.53
CA ALA A 131 -12.03 -17.41 8.68
C ALA A 131 -10.75 -18.06 9.23
N VAL A 132 -9.88 -18.58 8.35
CA VAL A 132 -8.59 -19.18 8.73
C VAL A 132 -7.70 -18.21 9.51
N LEU A 133 -7.60 -16.97 9.03
CA LEU A 133 -6.76 -15.93 9.63
C LEU A 133 -7.43 -15.17 10.79
N GLY A 134 -8.71 -15.46 11.09
CA GLY A 134 -9.48 -14.72 12.10
C GLY A 134 -9.61 -13.22 11.81
N LEU A 135 -9.66 -12.84 10.53
CA LEU A 135 -9.72 -11.43 10.11
C LEU A 135 -11.13 -10.86 10.27
N PRO A 136 -11.26 -9.57 10.61
CA PRO A 136 -12.57 -8.95 10.71
C PRO A 136 -13.22 -8.76 9.33
N GLU A 137 -14.54 -8.58 9.32
CA GLU A 137 -15.29 -8.15 8.12
C GLU A 137 -15.21 -6.64 7.88
N THR A 138 -14.25 -5.95 8.52
CA THR A 138 -14.13 -4.50 8.44
C THR A 138 -13.64 -4.08 7.04
N GLN A 139 -14.36 -3.12 6.44
CA GLN A 139 -13.91 -2.45 5.24
C GLN A 139 -12.86 -1.38 5.56
N VAL A 140 -11.92 -1.19 4.65
CA VAL A 140 -10.95 -0.09 4.71
C VAL A 140 -11.53 1.08 3.94
N GLU A 141 -12.06 2.08 4.64
CA GLU A 141 -12.84 3.19 4.07
C GLU A 141 -12.18 3.85 2.86
N TRP A 142 -10.87 4.11 2.93
CA TRP A 142 -10.14 4.77 1.85
C TRP A 142 -9.84 3.87 0.64
N LEU A 143 -9.98 2.54 0.78
CA LEU A 143 -9.82 1.57 -0.30
C LEU A 143 -11.16 1.12 -0.91
N GLN A 144 -12.27 1.36 -0.22
CA GLN A 144 -13.58 0.79 -0.56
C GLN A 144 -14.03 1.08 -2.00
N SER A 145 -13.61 2.22 -2.58
CA SER A 145 -13.96 2.60 -3.95
C SER A 145 -13.18 1.84 -5.03
N VAL A 146 -12.07 1.19 -4.68
CA VAL A 146 -11.12 0.60 -5.64
C VAL A 146 -10.77 -0.85 -5.34
N THR A 147 -11.17 -1.40 -4.20
CA THR A 147 -10.98 -2.81 -3.83
C THR A 147 -12.28 -3.61 -3.93
N SER A 148 -12.15 -4.93 -3.99
CA SER A 148 -13.30 -5.82 -3.90
C SER A 148 -13.97 -5.73 -2.52
N PRO A 149 -15.27 -6.09 -2.41
CA PRO A 149 -15.91 -6.26 -1.11
C PRO A 149 -15.35 -7.45 -0.31
N HIS A 150 -14.40 -8.20 -0.88
CA HIS A 150 -13.81 -9.40 -0.30
C HIS A 150 -12.39 -9.19 0.22
N LEU A 151 -11.90 -7.94 0.22
CA LEU A 151 -10.61 -7.53 0.78
C LEU A 151 -10.28 -8.23 2.11
N LEU A 152 -9.08 -8.81 2.20
CA LEU A 152 -8.52 -9.35 3.43
C LEU A 152 -7.67 -8.28 4.11
N TYR A 153 -8.09 -7.87 5.30
CA TYR A 153 -7.47 -6.77 6.03
C TYR A 153 -7.10 -7.16 7.47
N CYS A 154 -5.83 -6.99 7.84
CA CYS A 154 -5.35 -7.11 9.22
C CYS A 154 -4.85 -5.74 9.70
N PRO A 155 -5.52 -5.09 10.68
CA PRO A 155 -5.13 -3.77 11.17
C PRO A 155 -4.05 -3.85 12.26
N LEU A 156 -2.80 -4.18 11.90
CA LEU A 156 -1.66 -4.21 12.83
C LEU A 156 -1.85 -5.18 14.01
N LYS A 157 -2.46 -6.33 13.75
CA LYS A 157 -2.68 -7.39 14.75
C LYS A 157 -1.73 -8.57 14.53
N PRO A 158 -1.64 -9.51 15.49
CA PRO A 158 -0.95 -10.76 15.27
C PRO A 158 -1.47 -11.48 14.02
N LEU A 159 -0.56 -12.00 13.19
CA LEU A 159 -0.89 -12.79 12.01
C LEU A 159 0.06 -13.99 11.95
N GLU A 160 -0.49 -15.19 11.88
CA GLU A 160 0.30 -16.41 11.86
C GLU A 160 0.98 -16.61 10.48
N PRO A 161 2.33 -16.74 10.43
CA PRO A 161 3.08 -16.74 9.17
C PRO A 161 2.67 -17.84 8.18
N GLU A 162 2.51 -19.08 8.64
CA GLU A 162 2.19 -20.20 7.75
C GLU A 162 0.74 -20.17 7.27
N GLN A 163 -0.18 -19.66 8.11
CA GLN A 163 -1.56 -19.43 7.67
C GLN A 163 -1.61 -18.32 6.63
N PHE A 164 -0.86 -17.23 6.82
CA PHE A 164 -0.72 -16.19 5.81
C PHE A 164 -0.13 -16.74 4.51
N PHE A 165 0.91 -17.56 4.59
CA PHE A 165 1.51 -18.18 3.41
C PHE A 165 0.47 -18.99 2.63
N ALA A 166 -0.32 -19.83 3.30
CA ALA A 166 -1.41 -20.58 2.67
C ALA A 166 -2.50 -19.68 2.05
N THR A 167 -2.85 -18.57 2.72
CA THR A 167 -3.76 -17.56 2.17
C THR A 167 -3.20 -16.91 0.90
N PHE A 168 -1.92 -16.54 0.93
CA PHE A 168 -1.20 -15.93 -0.19
C PHE A 168 -1.16 -16.87 -1.40
N THR A 169 -0.80 -18.14 -1.21
CA THR A 169 -0.76 -19.13 -2.30
C THR A 169 -2.14 -19.34 -2.90
N ALA A 170 -3.17 -19.57 -2.09
CA ALA A 170 -4.54 -19.77 -2.56
C ALA A 170 -5.07 -18.56 -3.37
N THR A 171 -4.68 -17.34 -2.97
CA THR A 171 -5.09 -16.11 -3.68
C THR A 171 -4.42 -16.01 -5.05
N ILE A 172 -3.14 -16.36 -5.17
CA ILE A 172 -2.43 -16.33 -6.45
C ILE A 172 -2.88 -17.46 -7.37
N GLU A 173 -3.09 -18.67 -6.86
CA GLU A 173 -3.66 -19.78 -7.64
C GLU A 173 -5.01 -19.39 -8.24
N THR A 174 -5.84 -18.71 -7.44
CA THR A 174 -7.13 -18.17 -7.90
C THR A 174 -6.94 -17.08 -8.95
N TRP A 175 -6.02 -16.15 -8.72
CA TRP A 175 -5.72 -15.08 -9.68
C TRP A 175 -5.29 -15.63 -11.03
N ARG A 176 -4.39 -16.61 -11.02
CA ARG A 176 -3.90 -17.30 -12.22
C ARG A 176 -5.01 -18.08 -12.92
N SER A 177 -5.59 -19.06 -12.25
CA SER A 177 -6.48 -20.06 -12.87
C SER A 177 -7.85 -19.51 -13.23
N ALA A 178 -8.42 -18.62 -12.40
CA ALA A 178 -9.76 -18.09 -12.62
C ALA A 178 -9.77 -16.80 -13.45
N TYR A 179 -8.65 -16.06 -13.50
CA TYR A 179 -8.63 -14.74 -14.15
C TYR A 179 -7.57 -14.61 -15.23
N ILE A 180 -6.29 -14.88 -14.97
CA ILE A 180 -5.23 -14.65 -15.96
C ILE A 180 -5.31 -15.64 -17.12
N GLU A 181 -5.33 -16.93 -16.84
CA GLU A 181 -5.33 -17.99 -17.86
C GLU A 181 -6.55 -17.89 -18.80
N PRO A 182 -7.80 -17.82 -18.30
CA PRO A 182 -8.97 -17.77 -19.17
C PRO A 182 -9.18 -16.42 -19.86
N ALA A 183 -8.56 -15.33 -19.39
CA ALA A 183 -8.79 -14.00 -19.94
C ALA A 183 -8.46 -13.93 -21.43
N GLN A 184 -9.43 -13.46 -22.20
CA GLN A 184 -9.30 -13.16 -23.61
C GLN A 184 -9.03 -11.68 -23.81
N ARG A 185 -8.30 -11.37 -24.89
CA ARG A 185 -8.09 -9.98 -25.30
C ARG A 185 -9.41 -9.41 -25.82
N ASP A 186 -9.83 -8.32 -25.22
CA ASP A 186 -11.03 -7.59 -25.62
C ASP A 186 -10.67 -6.45 -26.59
N THR A 187 -11.45 -6.32 -27.65
CA THR A 187 -11.31 -5.27 -28.68
C THR A 187 -12.33 -4.14 -28.51
N ASN A 188 -13.23 -4.23 -27.54
CA ASN A 188 -14.22 -3.21 -27.26
C ASN A 188 -13.58 -1.99 -26.59
N ALA A 189 -13.44 -0.90 -27.35
CA ALA A 189 -12.82 0.34 -26.89
C ALA A 189 -13.46 0.91 -25.61
N ALA A 190 -14.78 0.78 -25.43
CA ALA A 190 -15.45 1.30 -24.23
C ALA A 190 -15.11 0.46 -22.99
N ALA A 191 -14.97 -0.86 -23.12
CA ALA A 191 -14.56 -1.73 -22.03
C ALA A 191 -13.08 -1.53 -21.67
N VAL A 192 -12.21 -1.39 -22.67
CA VAL A 192 -10.78 -1.05 -22.48
C VAL A 192 -10.63 0.28 -21.75
N GLN A 193 -11.39 1.32 -22.16
CA GLN A 193 -11.34 2.63 -21.53
C GLN A 193 -11.82 2.60 -20.07
N ARG A 194 -12.88 1.84 -19.76
CA ARG A 194 -13.37 1.69 -18.38
C ARG A 194 -12.33 1.04 -17.48
N ARG A 195 -11.70 -0.04 -17.95
CA ARG A 195 -10.63 -0.74 -17.21
C ARG A 195 -9.42 0.15 -17.00
N SER A 196 -9.04 0.92 -18.02
CA SER A 196 -7.98 1.93 -17.90
C SER A 196 -8.29 2.94 -16.79
N ALA A 197 -9.51 3.51 -16.79
CA ALA A 197 -9.94 4.46 -15.76
C ALA A 197 -9.95 3.83 -14.35
N ALA A 198 -10.39 2.58 -14.21
CA ALA A 198 -10.39 1.87 -12.93
C ALA A 198 -8.97 1.64 -12.39
N ILE A 199 -8.02 1.22 -13.24
CA ILE A 199 -6.62 1.04 -12.85
C ILE A 199 -5.99 2.37 -12.43
N VAL A 200 -6.24 3.45 -13.19
CA VAL A 200 -5.74 4.79 -12.86
C VAL A 200 -6.27 5.25 -11.49
N GLU A 201 -7.56 5.04 -11.22
CA GLU A 201 -8.16 5.41 -9.95
C GLU A 201 -7.59 4.58 -8.80
N LEU A 202 -7.45 3.26 -8.97
CA LEU A 202 -6.79 2.39 -7.99
C LEU A 202 -5.38 2.88 -7.66
N LYS A 203 -4.55 3.13 -8.67
CA LYS A 203 -3.18 3.64 -8.49
C LYS A 203 -3.15 4.98 -7.77
N ARG A 204 -4.07 5.90 -8.10
CA ARG A 204 -4.21 7.21 -7.45
C ARG A 204 -4.59 7.07 -5.98
N VAL A 205 -5.57 6.24 -5.66
CA VAL A 205 -6.01 5.99 -4.28
C VAL A 205 -4.88 5.36 -3.46
N LEU A 206 -4.17 4.38 -4.01
CA LEU A 206 -3.02 3.76 -3.34
C LEU A 206 -1.90 4.78 -3.10
N LEU A 207 -1.44 5.49 -4.13
CA LEU A 207 -0.33 6.45 -4.02
C LEU A 207 -0.63 7.58 -3.00
N ARG A 208 -1.88 8.05 -2.91
CA ARG A 208 -2.28 9.11 -1.97
C ARG A 208 -2.34 8.66 -0.50
N ASN A 209 -2.54 7.37 -0.26
CA ASN A 209 -2.88 6.87 1.07
C ASN A 209 -1.89 5.84 1.62
N ASP A 210 -0.96 5.33 0.79
CA ASP A 210 0.01 4.33 1.20
C ASP A 210 0.96 4.91 2.27
N PRO A 211 0.97 4.33 3.49
CA PRO A 211 1.80 4.83 4.59
C PRO A 211 3.30 4.57 4.41
N ALA A 212 3.71 3.80 3.39
CA ALA A 212 5.10 3.45 3.16
C ALA A 212 5.92 4.63 2.59
N PHE A 213 5.36 5.51 1.75
CA PHE A 213 6.13 6.61 1.14
C PHE A 213 6.73 7.57 2.16
N PRO A 214 6.00 8.08 3.18
CA PRO A 214 6.63 8.90 4.23
C PRO A 214 7.73 8.17 4.99
N VAL A 215 7.68 6.84 5.06
CA VAL A 215 8.74 6.02 5.67
C VAL A 215 9.95 5.94 4.74
N PHE A 216 9.74 5.71 3.44
CA PHE A 216 10.80 5.69 2.44
C PHE A 216 11.47 7.05 2.26
N THR A 217 10.72 8.15 2.20
CA THR A 217 11.28 9.51 2.14
C THR A 217 12.21 9.79 3.33
N ARG A 218 11.81 9.40 4.55
CA ARG A 218 12.69 9.58 5.74
C ARG A 218 13.91 8.64 5.72
N ALA A 219 13.73 7.43 5.20
CA ALA A 219 14.79 6.43 5.16
C ALA A 219 15.82 6.72 4.08
N PHE A 220 15.40 7.10 2.88
CA PHE A 220 16.22 7.16 1.66
C PHE A 220 16.20 8.51 0.93
N GLY A 221 15.40 9.48 1.38
CA GLY A 221 15.20 10.76 0.72
C GLY A 221 14.07 10.75 -0.32
N GLN A 222 13.62 11.94 -0.71
CA GLN A 222 12.48 12.12 -1.63
C GLN A 222 12.73 11.46 -2.99
N SER A 223 13.89 11.67 -3.60
CA SER A 223 14.20 11.13 -4.94
C SER A 223 14.10 9.61 -5.01
N MET A 224 14.49 8.90 -3.94
CA MET A 224 14.37 7.44 -3.91
C MET A 224 12.93 7.00 -3.63
N SER A 225 12.20 7.76 -2.81
CA SER A 225 10.76 7.53 -2.63
C SER A 225 10.00 7.69 -3.96
N ASP A 226 10.38 8.69 -4.78
CA ASP A 226 9.81 8.92 -6.10
C ASP A 226 10.10 7.75 -7.06
N VAL A 227 11.31 7.18 -7.01
CA VAL A 227 11.64 5.96 -7.78
C VAL A 227 10.75 4.79 -7.37
N PHE A 228 10.50 4.61 -6.06
CA PHE A 228 9.59 3.55 -5.61
C PHE A 228 8.13 3.82 -6.01
N ALA A 229 7.69 5.08 -6.01
CA ALA A 229 6.36 5.44 -6.47
C ALA A 229 6.21 5.17 -7.98
N GLU A 230 7.22 5.53 -8.79
CA GLU A 230 7.22 5.21 -10.22
C GLU A 230 7.26 3.71 -10.47
N ALA A 231 8.03 2.95 -9.70
CA ALA A 231 8.04 1.49 -9.79
C ALA A 231 6.65 0.90 -9.52
N ALA A 232 5.97 1.38 -8.47
CA ALA A 232 4.65 0.92 -8.09
C ALA A 232 3.54 1.37 -9.04
N PHE A 233 3.54 2.62 -9.51
CA PHE A 233 2.35 3.24 -10.12
C PHE A 233 2.56 3.77 -11.54
N GLY A 234 3.76 3.66 -12.11
CA GLY A 234 4.00 3.89 -13.53
C GLY A 234 3.35 2.82 -14.43
N GLY A 235 3.84 2.71 -15.66
CA GLY A 235 3.34 1.73 -16.66
C GLY A 235 2.19 2.25 -17.49
N ASN A 236 1.40 1.36 -18.10
CA ASN A 236 0.28 1.72 -18.96
C ASN A 236 -1.04 1.02 -18.54
N PRO A 237 -2.02 1.77 -17.99
CA PRO A 237 -1.97 3.20 -17.69
C PRO A 237 -1.16 3.48 -16.42
N GLY A 238 -0.44 4.59 -16.39
CA GLY A 238 0.36 5.03 -15.24
C GLY A 238 -0.26 6.23 -14.54
N VAL A 239 0.18 6.50 -13.31
CA VAL A 239 -0.10 7.74 -12.58
C VAL A 239 1.23 8.37 -12.21
N THR A 240 1.45 9.61 -12.63
CA THR A 240 2.63 10.36 -12.22
C THR A 240 2.46 10.88 -10.80
N ILE A 241 3.58 11.08 -10.11
CA ILE A 241 3.59 11.67 -8.76
C ILE A 241 2.88 13.03 -8.75
N ALA A 242 3.11 13.85 -9.79
CA ALA A 242 2.47 15.15 -9.94
C ALA A 242 0.94 15.08 -10.04
N GLU A 243 0.38 14.04 -10.66
CA GLU A 243 -1.07 13.83 -10.77
C GLU A 243 -1.69 13.29 -9.48
N ALA A 244 -0.90 12.58 -8.66
CA ALA A 244 -1.35 12.02 -7.41
C ALA A 244 -1.28 12.99 -6.23
N VAL A 245 -0.30 13.92 -6.24
CA VAL A 245 -0.18 14.96 -5.20
C VAL A 245 -1.36 15.92 -5.30
N GLU A 246 -2.16 15.96 -4.24
CA GLU A 246 -3.14 17.03 -4.08
C GLU A 246 -2.42 18.37 -3.86
N PRO A 247 -2.87 19.46 -4.50
CA PRO A 247 -2.26 20.76 -4.27
C PRO A 247 -2.31 21.12 -2.79
N LEU A 248 -1.24 21.73 -2.30
CA LEU A 248 -1.22 22.26 -0.93
C LEU A 248 -2.39 23.24 -0.76
N PRO A 249 -3.06 23.23 0.41
CA PRO A 249 -4.06 24.24 0.70
C PRO A 249 -3.41 25.63 0.64
N VAL A 250 -4.20 26.64 0.28
CA VAL A 250 -3.71 28.03 0.28
C VAL A 250 -3.15 28.34 1.69
N PRO A 251 -1.90 28.84 1.80
CA PRO A 251 -1.26 29.08 3.10
C PRO A 251 -2.16 29.89 4.05
N GLY A 252 -2.42 29.36 5.24
CA GLY A 252 -3.27 30.04 6.24
C GLY A 252 -4.78 29.94 5.99
N SER A 253 -5.23 29.22 4.96
CA SER A 253 -6.65 29.16 4.59
C SER A 253 -7.54 28.36 5.55
N TRP A 254 -6.97 27.47 6.36
CA TRP A 254 -7.77 26.65 7.28
C TRP A 254 -8.20 27.47 8.50
N ILE A 255 -9.48 27.81 8.53
CA ILE A 255 -10.13 28.52 9.64
C ILE A 255 -11.37 27.73 10.07
N ASN A 256 -11.36 27.24 11.31
CA ASN A 256 -12.54 26.70 11.95
C ASN A 256 -13.29 27.81 12.69
N LYS A 257 -14.19 28.50 11.97
CA LYS A 257 -14.99 29.61 12.52
C LYS A 257 -15.82 29.23 13.74
N LYS A 258 -16.26 27.97 13.85
CA LYS A 258 -17.06 27.49 15.00
C LYS A 258 -16.24 27.37 16.27
N LEU A 259 -14.95 27.06 16.14
CA LEU A 259 -14.03 26.91 17.26
C LEU A 259 -13.16 28.15 17.50
N GLY A 260 -13.21 29.14 16.62
CA GLY A 260 -12.34 30.33 16.70
C GLY A 260 -10.86 30.02 16.47
N VAL A 261 -10.56 28.92 15.76
CA VAL A 261 -9.20 28.43 15.53
C VAL A 261 -8.79 28.65 14.07
N SER A 262 -7.64 29.28 13.85
CA SER A 262 -6.97 29.35 12.54
C SER A 262 -5.70 28.49 12.53
N TRP A 263 -5.10 28.29 11.36
CA TRP A 263 -3.91 27.47 11.18
C TRP A 263 -2.81 28.24 10.46
N ASN A 264 -1.56 28.08 10.89
CA ASN A 264 -0.40 28.54 10.13
C ASN A 264 -0.14 27.66 8.90
N ALA A 265 0.59 28.22 7.93
CA ALA A 265 0.93 27.55 6.68
C ALA A 265 1.79 26.29 6.90
N ASP A 266 2.80 26.37 7.77
CA ASP A 266 3.68 25.25 8.14
C ASP A 266 2.92 24.11 8.82
N ALA A 267 1.94 24.44 9.68
CA ALA A 267 1.05 23.48 10.30
C ALA A 267 0.15 22.78 9.27
N GLN A 268 -0.37 23.52 8.28
CA GLN A 268 -1.18 22.95 7.20
C GLN A 268 -0.36 21.99 6.33
N GLU A 269 0.85 22.39 5.95
CA GLU A 269 1.77 21.56 5.16
C GLU A 269 2.08 20.25 5.88
N ARG A 270 2.37 20.29 7.19
CA ARG A 270 2.63 19.09 7.98
C ARG A 270 1.45 18.11 8.03
N ILE A 271 0.21 18.61 8.08
CA ILE A 271 -0.99 17.75 8.00
C ILE A 271 -1.17 17.18 6.60
N HIS A 272 -0.80 17.93 5.56
CA HIS A 272 -0.90 17.49 4.17
C HIS A 272 0.02 16.31 3.85
N GLU A 273 1.14 16.16 4.57
CA GLU A 273 2.01 14.98 4.50
C GLU A 273 1.36 13.68 5.00
N ALA A 274 0.28 13.77 5.81
CA ALA A 274 -0.44 12.59 6.26
C ALA A 274 -1.33 12.01 5.13
N PRO A 275 -1.65 10.70 5.14
CA PRO A 275 -2.61 10.10 4.23
C PRO A 275 -3.92 10.88 4.17
N ALA A 276 -4.45 11.11 2.97
CA ALA A 276 -5.59 12.00 2.72
C ALA A 276 -6.79 11.68 3.63
N PHE A 277 -7.09 10.39 3.84
CA PHE A 277 -8.18 9.94 4.71
C PHE A 277 -8.00 10.28 6.20
N LEU A 278 -6.76 10.39 6.70
CA LEU A 278 -6.48 10.72 8.11
C LEU A 278 -6.52 12.22 8.37
N ARG A 279 -6.29 13.06 7.36
CA ARG A 279 -6.15 14.52 7.55
C ARG A 279 -7.35 15.15 8.26
N PRO A 280 -8.63 14.85 7.91
CA PRO A 280 -9.78 15.42 8.61
C PRO A 280 -9.84 15.02 10.09
N ILE A 281 -9.46 13.77 10.41
CA ILE A 281 -9.42 13.24 11.77
C ILE A 281 -8.33 13.96 12.58
N ILE A 282 -7.12 14.04 12.03
CA ILE A 282 -5.98 14.71 12.68
C ILE A 282 -6.30 16.18 12.92
N ARG A 283 -6.86 16.87 11.91
CA ARG A 283 -7.27 18.28 12.02
C ARG A 283 -8.26 18.47 13.17
N ARG A 284 -9.29 17.62 13.27
CA ARG A 284 -10.30 17.67 14.34
C ARG A 284 -9.70 17.44 15.73
N ILE A 285 -8.73 16.53 15.86
CA ILE A 285 -8.04 16.26 17.13
C ILE A 285 -7.25 17.49 17.55
N ILE A 286 -6.46 18.07 16.65
CA ILE A 286 -5.61 19.23 16.95
C ILE A 286 -6.45 20.47 17.24
N GLU A 287 -7.53 20.72 16.49
CA GLU A 287 -8.46 21.83 16.77
C GLU A 287 -9.10 21.71 18.16
N LYS A 288 -9.44 20.49 18.61
CA LYS A 288 -9.95 20.27 19.97
C LYS A 288 -8.91 20.55 21.04
N GLU A 289 -7.67 20.16 20.82
CA GLU A 289 -6.57 20.43 21.74
C GLU A 289 -6.24 21.93 21.77
N ALA A 290 -6.28 22.62 20.62
CA ALA A 290 -6.13 24.07 20.56
C ALA A 290 -7.18 24.78 21.43
N VAL A 291 -8.46 24.40 21.30
CA VAL A 291 -9.54 24.96 22.14
C VAL A 291 -9.33 24.67 23.62
N LYS A 292 -8.92 23.44 23.96
CA LYS A 292 -8.66 23.04 25.35
C LYS A 292 -7.54 23.86 26.00
N GLU A 293 -6.54 24.25 25.21
CA GLU A 293 -5.40 25.03 25.65
C GLU A 293 -5.55 26.54 25.38
N GLU A 294 -6.75 26.98 24.98
CA GLU A 294 -7.06 28.39 24.66
C GLU A 294 -6.16 28.98 23.56
N ILE A 295 -5.65 28.12 22.67
CA ILE A 295 -4.84 28.49 21.51
C ILE A 295 -5.77 28.82 20.34
N THR A 296 -5.64 30.02 19.80
CA THR A 296 -6.44 30.51 18.67
C THR A 296 -5.80 30.26 17.30
N VAL A 297 -4.48 29.99 17.26
CA VAL A 297 -3.72 29.72 16.04
C VAL A 297 -2.93 28.43 16.18
N VAL A 298 -3.26 27.42 15.37
CA VAL A 298 -2.51 26.16 15.32
C VAL A 298 -1.18 26.39 14.63
N THR A 299 -0.10 26.21 15.38
CA THR A 299 1.28 26.27 14.91
C THR A 299 1.84 24.87 14.63
N LEU A 300 2.94 24.79 13.88
CA LEU A 300 3.65 23.52 13.68
C LEU A 300 4.05 22.87 15.02
N GLU A 301 4.42 23.67 16.03
CA GLU A 301 4.74 23.17 17.35
C GLU A 301 3.57 22.42 18.00
N LEU A 302 2.36 22.98 17.93
CA LEU A 302 1.15 22.32 18.45
C LEU A 302 0.89 21.01 17.71
N VAL A 303 1.05 20.99 16.37
CA VAL A 303 0.90 19.77 15.56
C VAL A 303 1.88 18.70 16.04
N LEU A 304 3.18 19.01 16.14
CA LEU A 304 4.22 18.07 16.57
C LEU A 304 3.99 17.57 18.00
N ARG A 305 3.52 18.43 18.90
CA ARG A 305 3.17 18.05 20.28
C ARG A 305 1.98 17.09 20.32
N CYS A 306 0.93 17.37 19.55
CA CYS A 306 -0.22 16.48 19.40
C CYS A 306 0.20 15.13 18.80
N GLU A 307 1.02 15.12 17.75
CA GLU A 307 1.57 13.89 17.19
C GLU A 307 2.29 13.06 18.26
N LYS A 308 3.15 13.68 19.07
CA LYS A 308 3.86 12.99 20.15
C LYS A 308 2.89 12.42 21.20
N LYS A 309 1.86 13.18 21.58
CA LYS A 309 0.85 12.80 22.57
C LYS A 309 -0.03 11.64 22.12
N TYR A 310 -0.43 11.62 20.85
CA TYR A 310 -1.36 10.61 20.33
C TYR A 310 -0.63 9.41 19.70
N ARG A 311 0.63 9.55 19.24
CA ARG A 311 1.46 8.44 18.77
C ARG A 311 1.77 7.41 19.88
N SER A 312 1.80 7.81 21.15
CA SER A 312 1.93 6.87 22.28
C SER A 312 0.66 6.07 22.58
N GLY A 313 -0.51 6.49 22.07
CA GLY A 313 -1.78 5.74 22.18
C GLY A 313 -2.22 5.07 20.88
N MET A 314 -1.66 5.50 19.75
CA MET A 314 -1.86 4.96 18.40
C MET A 314 -0.51 4.46 17.87
N GLU A 315 -0.01 3.36 18.41
CA GLU A 315 1.19 2.73 17.83
C GLU A 315 0.82 2.07 16.49
N LEU A 316 0.98 2.84 15.41
CA LEU A 316 1.07 2.36 14.02
C LEU A 316 2.41 1.67 13.77
#